data_AF-A0A954HVU2-F1
#
_entry.id   AF-A0A954HVU2-F1
#
_cell.length_a   1.000
_cell.length_b   1.000
_cell.length_c   1.000
_cell.angle_alpha   90.00
_cell.angle_beta   90.00
_cell.angle_gamma   90.00
#
_symmetry.space_group_name_H-M   'P 1'
#
loop_
_entity.id
_entity.type
_entity.pdbx_description
1 polymer ?
#
loop_
_entity_poly.entity_id
_entity_poly.type
_entity_poly.pdbx_seq_one_letter_code
_entity_poly.pdbx_strand_id
1 'polypeptide(L)' 'MTRHELNRAVARATGETVSEIRRRGFSLIDPDQDRFELSPPPVDGQMIDWDQHDLERNVPLVDQPLSTLCSVA' A
#
# COMPACT_ATOMS: atom_id res chain seq x y z
N MET A 1 -15.21 8.14 19.74
CA MET A 1 -14.32 9.09 19.02
C MET A 1 -14.93 9.36 17.65
N THR A 2 -15.01 10.63 17.25
CA THR A 2 -15.53 11.04 15.94
C THR A 2 -14.43 10.98 14.87
N ARG A 3 -14.81 11.03 13.58
CA ARG A 3 -13.85 11.02 12.46
C ARG A 3 -12.87 12.21 12.48
N HIS A 4 -13.34 13.37 12.95
CA HIS A 4 -12.49 14.55 13.08
C HIS A 4 -11.45 14.39 14.20
N GLU A 5 -11.85 13.80 15.33
CA GLU A 5 -10.94 13.51 16.43
C GLU A 5 -9.88 12.46 16.05
N LEU A 6 -10.28 11.40 15.33
CA LEU A 6 -9.36 10.41 14.75
C LEU A 6 -8.31 11.08 13.88
N ASN A 7 -8.75 11.87 12.89
CA ASN A 7 -7.82 12.49 11.94
C ASN A 7 -6.85 13.45 12.64
N ARG A 8 -7.31 14.16 13.69
CA ARG A 8 -6.43 15.02 14.50
C ARG A 8 -5.45 14.22 15.36
N ALA A 9 -5.88 13.10 15.93
CA ALA A 9 -5.02 12.23 16.72
C ALA A 9 -3.91 11.60 15.86
N VAL A 10 -4.27 11.08 14.67
CA VAL A 10 -3.31 10.49 13.72
C VAL A 10 -2.34 11.56 13.21
N ALA A 11 -2.84 12.72 12.78
CA ALA A 11 -2.01 13.86 12.35
C ALA A 11 -1.00 14.28 13.43
N ARG A 12 -1.43 14.33 14.69
CA ARG A 12 -0.55 14.65 15.83
C ARG A 12 0.52 13.58 16.06
N ALA A 13 0.18 12.30 15.88
CA ALA A 13 1.10 11.19 16.09
C ALA A 13 2.13 11.05 14.96
N THR A 14 1.73 11.31 13.70
CA THR A 14 2.60 11.16 12.53
C THR A 14 3.31 12.45 12.10
N GLY A 15 2.88 13.61 12.62
CA GLY A 15 3.39 14.92 12.21
C GLY A 15 2.84 15.40 10.86
N GLU A 16 1.86 14.69 10.29
CA GLU A 16 1.24 15.01 9.01
C GLU A 16 0.05 15.96 9.18
N THR A 17 -0.43 16.53 8.08
CA THR A 17 -1.59 17.43 8.12
C THR A 17 -2.91 16.66 8.22
N VAL A 18 -3.93 17.26 8.84
CA VAL A 18 -5.28 16.66 8.91
C VAL A 18 -5.88 16.39 7.52
N SER A 19 -5.56 17.21 6.53
CA SER A 19 -5.99 17.02 5.14
C SER A 19 -5.34 15.80 4.50
N GLU A 20 -4.04 15.58 4.76
CA GLU A 20 -3.29 14.41 4.31
C GLU A 20 -3.87 13.12 4.89
N ILE A 21 -4.09 13.09 6.20
CA ILE A 21 -4.69 11.96 6.91
C ILE A 21 -6.11 11.70 6.42
N ARG A 22 -6.91 12.75 6.18
CA ARG A 22 -8.26 12.61 5.62
C ARG A 22 -8.24 12.01 4.22
N ARG A 23 -7.26 12.36 3.37
CA ARG A 23 -7.09 11.78 2.04
C ARG A 23 -6.76 10.28 2.10
N ARG A 24 -6.01 9.86 3.10
CA ARG A 24 -5.63 8.44 3.32
C ARG A 24 -6.77 7.57 3.85
N GLY A 25 -7.79 8.18 4.45
CA GLY A 25 -9.04 7.48 4.77
C GLY A 25 -8.96 6.53 5.97
N PHE A 26 -8.20 6.89 7.01
CA PHE A 26 -8.14 6.09 8.24
C PHE A 26 -9.52 5.81 8.83
N SER A 27 -9.71 4.59 9.31
CA SER A 27 -10.88 4.14 10.05
C SER A 27 -10.44 3.40 11.31
N LEU A 28 -11.24 3.50 12.37
CA LEU A 28 -11.11 2.60 13.51
C LEU A 28 -11.68 1.25 13.11
N ILE A 29 -10.93 0.19 13.41
CA ILE A 29 -11.43 -1.18 13.34
C ILE A 29 -11.91 -1.52 14.75
N ASP A 30 -13.11 -2.07 14.87
CA ASP A 30 -13.59 -2.59 16.13
C ASP A 30 -12.75 -3.83 16.49
N PRO A 31 -12.10 -3.88 17.67
CA PRO A 31 -11.26 -5.02 18.06
C PRO A 31 -12.05 -6.34 18.14
N ASP A 32 -13.37 -6.28 18.31
CA ASP A 32 -14.26 -7.45 18.32
C ASP A 32 -14.92 -7.72 16.97
N GLN A 33 -14.76 -6.81 15.98
CA GLN A 33 -15.04 -7.17 14.59
C GLN A 33 -13.95 -8.12 14.14
N ASP A 34 -14.34 -9.40 14.02
CA ASP A 34 -13.56 -10.53 13.53
C ASP A 34 -12.40 -10.05 12.67
N ARG A 35 -11.24 -10.01 13.32
CA ARG A 35 -9.92 -9.75 12.77
C ARG A 35 -9.86 -10.46 11.43
N PHE A 36 -10.10 -9.71 10.35
CA PHE A 36 -10.32 -10.19 8.97
C PHE A 36 -10.23 -11.69 8.96
N GLU A 37 -11.36 -12.42 9.06
CA GLU A 37 -11.28 -13.87 8.88
C GLU A 37 -10.56 -14.08 7.56
N LEU A 38 -9.25 -14.32 7.66
CA LEU A 38 -8.39 -14.68 6.58
C LEU A 38 -8.96 -16.05 6.31
N SER A 39 -9.96 -16.09 5.43
CA SER A 39 -10.39 -17.32 4.82
C SER A 39 -9.07 -18.02 4.49
N PRO A 40 -8.85 -19.24 5.01
CA PRO A 40 -7.59 -19.92 4.82
C PRO A 40 -7.24 -19.78 3.34
N PRO A 41 -6.01 -19.32 3.03
CA PRO A 41 -5.68 -18.97 1.67
C PRO A 41 -6.13 -20.14 0.78
N PRO A 42 -6.77 -19.85 -0.38
CA PRO A 42 -7.27 -20.88 -1.27
C PRO A 42 -6.22 -21.99 -1.39
N VAL A 43 -6.62 -23.26 -1.21
CA VAL A 43 -5.72 -24.42 -1.06
C VAL A 43 -4.74 -24.53 -2.24
N ASP A 44 -5.14 -23.98 -3.36
CA ASP A 44 -4.41 -23.79 -4.60
C ASP A 44 -3.30 -22.72 -4.54
N GLY A 45 -3.08 -22.09 -3.39
CA GLY A 45 -1.83 -21.40 -3.05
C GLY A 45 -1.35 -20.43 -4.11
N GLN A 46 -2.27 -19.70 -4.75
CA GLN A 46 -1.96 -18.77 -5.83
C GLN A 46 -1.27 -17.53 -5.25
N MET A 47 -0.02 -17.70 -4.83
CA MET A 47 0.88 -16.61 -4.50
C MET A 47 1.40 -16.04 -5.82
N ILE A 48 0.88 -14.87 -6.16
CA ILE A 48 1.35 -14.10 -7.29
C ILE A 48 2.66 -13.41 -6.88
N ASP A 49 3.74 -13.74 -7.58
CA ASP A 49 4.96 -12.93 -7.55
C ASP A 49 4.68 -11.66 -8.36
N TRP A 50 4.48 -10.54 -7.66
CA TRP A 50 4.17 -9.26 -8.28
C TRP A 50 5.34 -8.69 -9.08
N ASP A 51 6.59 -8.97 -8.69
CA ASP A 51 7.77 -8.51 -9.43
C ASP A 51 7.84 -9.22 -10.78
N GLN A 52 7.62 -10.54 -10.78
CA GLN A 52 7.57 -11.34 -12.01
C GLN A 52 6.36 -10.97 -12.88
N HIS A 53 5.18 -10.79 -12.29
CA HIS A 53 3.97 -10.41 -13.03
C HIS A 53 4.09 -9.03 -13.68
N ASP A 54 4.71 -8.06 -13.00
CA ASP A 54 4.96 -6.74 -13.55
C ASP A 54 6.00 -6.78 -14.66
N LEU A 55 7.02 -7.64 -14.55
CA LEU A 55 8.02 -7.83 -15.61
C LEU A 55 7.38 -8.36 -16.91
N GLU A 56 6.43 -9.30 -16.79
CA GLU A 56 5.70 -9.86 -17.92
C GLU A 56 4.74 -8.87 -18.58
N ARG A 57 4.15 -7.96 -17.79
CA ARG A 57 3.19 -6.95 -18.30
C ARG A 57 3.84 -5.66 -18.78
N ASN A 58 4.89 -5.20 -18.10
CA ASN A 58 5.55 -3.92 -18.39
C ASN A 58 6.68 -4.08 -19.40
N VAL A 59 6.42 -4.82 -20.48
CA VAL A 59 7.36 -4.88 -21.61
C VAL A 59 7.25 -3.56 -22.37
N PRO A 60 8.35 -2.82 -22.54
CA PRO A 60 8.31 -1.54 -23.21
C PRO A 60 7.95 -1.71 -24.69
N LEU A 61 6.92 -1.01 -25.15
CA LEU A 61 6.48 -0.99 -26.56
C LEU A 61 7.47 -0.26 -27.49
N VAL A 62 8.38 0.51 -26.90
CA VAL A 62 9.43 1.27 -27.57
C VAL A 62 10.74 1.08 -26.82
N ASP A 63 11.84 1.03 -27.55
CA ASP A 63 13.17 0.80 -26.99
C ASP A 63 13.47 1.87 -25.91
N GLN A 64 13.69 1.41 -24.68
CA GLN A 64 13.99 2.33 -23.58
C GLN A 64 15.48 2.66 -23.67
N PRO A 65 15.86 3.94 -23.87
CA PRO A 65 17.26 4.29 -23.89
C PRO A 65 17.85 3.90 -22.54
N LEU A 66 18.92 3.10 -22.57
CA LEU A 66 19.71 2.77 -21.39
C LEU A 66 20.15 4.08 -20.75
N SER A 67 19.41 4.52 -19.72
CA SER A 67 19.91 5.59 -18.88
C SER A 67 21.20 5.04 -18.27
N THR A 68 22.31 5.66 -18.67
CA THR A 68 23.63 5.38 -18.11
C THR A 68 23.57 5.80 -16.64
N LEU A 69 23.01 4.94 -15.79
CA LEU A 69 23.17 5.06 -14.37
C LEU A 69 24.63 4.73 -14.11
N CYS A 70 25.37 5.82 -13.91
CA CYS A 70 26.73 5.88 -13.44
C CYS A 70 27.00 4.73 -12.47
N SER A 71 27.85 3.79 -12.92
CA SER A 71 28.52 2.85 -12.04
C SER A 71 29.28 3.67 -11.00
N VAL A 72 28.79 3.69 -9.76
CA VAL A 72 29.60 4.12 -8.63
C VAL A 72 30.42 2.91 -8.22
N ALA A 73 31.73 3.08 -8.40
CA ALA A 73 32.81 2.16 -8.08
C ALA A 73 32.81 1.69 -6.62
#